data_AF-A0A7Y5ZZA2-F1
#
_entry.id   AF-A0A7Y5ZZA2-F1
#
_cell.length_a   1.000
_cell.length_b   1.000
_cell.length_c   1.000
_cell.angle_alpha   90.00
_cell.angle_beta   90.00
_cell.angle_gamma   90.00
#
_symmetry.space_group_name_H-M   'P 1'
#
loop_
_entity.id
_entity.type
_entity.pdbx_description
1 polymer ?
#
loop_
_entity_poly.entity_id
_entity_poly.type
_entity_poly.pdbx_seq_one_letter_code
_entity_poly.pdbx_strand_id
1 'polypeptide(L)' 'SYGHAAAALRAGAASRSAARLGLPRSAPAPVVVDAVARATTRPAQAVEALLYGPPPTDDRGLAQLARDLDHLESEVHRT' A
#
# COMPACT_ATOMS: atom_id res chain seq x y z
N SER A 1 -2.18 -14.11 13.32
CA SER A 1 -3.37 -14.22 12.44
C SER A 1 -3.09 -13.46 11.15
N TYR A 2 -3.67 -13.89 10.02
CA TYR A 2 -3.43 -13.27 8.71
C TYR A 2 -3.80 -11.78 8.65
N GLY A 3 -4.87 -11.38 9.34
CA GLY A 3 -5.27 -9.98 9.43
C GLY A 3 -4.21 -9.07 10.05
N HIS A 4 -3.57 -9.50 11.15
CA HIS A 4 -2.49 -8.71 11.76
C HIS A 4 -1.24 -8.65 10.87
N ALA A 5 -0.89 -9.77 10.21
CA ALA A 5 0.24 -9.79 9.29
C ALA A 5 0.00 -8.85 8.10
N ALA A 6 -1.19 -8.91 7.49
CA ALA A 6 -1.57 -8.02 6.40
C ALA A 6 -1.60 -6.54 6.81
N ALA A 7 -2.12 -6.24 8.00
CA ALA A 7 -2.12 -4.88 8.52
C ALA A 7 -0.70 -4.34 8.71
N ALA A 8 0.23 -5.15 9.22
CA ALA A 8 1.63 -4.75 9.38
C ALA A 8 2.32 -4.48 8.03
N LEU A 9 2.11 -5.36 7.04
CA LEU A 9 2.65 -5.16 5.69
C LEU A 9 2.13 -3.87 5.05
N ARG A 10 0.81 -3.65 5.10
CA ARG A 10 0.16 -2.45 4.55
C ARG A 10 0.63 -1.17 5.24
N ALA A 11 0.70 -1.17 6.57
CA ALA A 11 1.18 -0.02 7.33
C ALA A 11 2.64 0.34 6.97
N GLY A 12 3.49 -0.67 6.81
CA GLY A 12 4.87 -0.50 6.37
C GLY A 12 4.97 0.11 4.97
N ALA A 13 4.26 -0.47 4.00
CA ALA A 13 4.25 -0.01 2.62
C ALA A 13 3.69 1.43 2.51
N ALA A 14 2.52 1.70 3.11
CA ALA A 14 1.91 3.02 3.11
C ALA A 14 2.86 4.09 3.71
N SER A 15 3.54 3.77 4.81
CA SER A 15 4.48 4.69 5.45
C SER A 15 5.69 5.01 4.56
N ARG A 16 6.27 4.01 3.89
CA ARG A 16 7.41 4.19 2.99
C ARG A 16 7.02 4.95 1.72
N SER A 17 5.89 4.60 1.10
CA SER A 17 5.35 5.34 -0.06
C SER A 17 5.05 6.79 0.29
N ALA A 18 4.38 7.05 1.43
CA ALA A 18 4.07 8.41 1.89
C ALA A 18 5.35 9.23 2.11
N ALA A 19 6.35 8.66 2.79
CA ALA A 19 7.63 9.33 2.99
C ALA A 19 8.34 9.65 1.67
N ARG A 20 8.33 8.73 0.71
CA ARG A 20 8.95 8.94 -0.62
C ARG A 20 8.26 10.05 -1.42
N LEU A 21 6.94 10.18 -1.26
CA LEU A 21 6.11 11.19 -1.91
C LEU A 21 6.06 12.52 -1.14
N GLY A 22 6.84 12.66 -0.06
CA GLY A 22 6.92 13.89 0.73
C GLY A 22 5.70 14.17 1.61
N LEU A 23 4.86 13.17 1.87
CA LEU A 23 3.70 13.31 2.73
C LEU A 23 4.08 13.25 4.21
N PRO A 24 3.39 14.00 5.09
CA PRO A 24 3.59 13.88 6.54
C PRO A 24 3.17 12.49 7.03
N ARG A 25 3.81 11.99 8.09
CA ARG A 25 3.46 10.69 8.70
C ARG A 25 2.01 10.61 9.21
N SER A 26 1.41 11.76 9.50
CA SER A 26 0.01 11.89 9.91
C SER A 26 -0.95 12.10 8.74
N ALA A 27 -0.49 11.93 7.49
CA ALA A 27 -1.36 12.06 6.32
C ALA A 27 -2.53 11.06 6.42
N PRO A 28 -3.77 11.50 6.20
CA PRO A 28 -4.92 10.61 6.24
C PRO A 28 -4.88 9.64 5.05
N ALA A 29 -5.46 8.45 5.22
CA ALA A 29 -5.44 7.38 4.21
C ALA A 29 -5.83 7.83 2.78
N PRO A 30 -6.90 8.64 2.57
CA PRO A 30 -7.26 9.09 1.22
C PRO A 30 -6.16 9.91 0.54
N VAL A 31 -5.41 10.73 1.30
CA VAL A 31 -4.31 11.54 0.76
C VAL A 31 -3.15 10.64 0.32
N VAL A 32 -2.86 9.58 1.08
CA VAL A 32 -1.83 8.60 0.70
C VAL A 32 -2.25 7.85 -0.55
N VAL A 33 -3.50 7.38 -0.62
CA VAL A 33 -4.06 6.69 -1.79
C VAL A 33 -3.95 7.56 -3.05
N ASP A 34 -4.41 8.81 -2.98
CA ASP A 34 -4.39 9.72 -4.13
C ASP A 34 -2.96 10.03 -4.61
N ALA A 35 -2.03 10.25 -3.68
CA ALA A 35 -0.64 10.53 -4.03
C ALA A 35 0.02 9.31 -4.70
N VAL A 36 -0.19 8.12 -4.16
CA VAL A 36 0.34 6.87 -4.72
C VAL A 36 -0.30 6.56 -6.07
N ALA A 37 -1.61 6.76 -6.21
CA ALA A 37 -2.32 6.56 -7.47
C ALA A 37 -1.75 7.46 -8.58
N ARG A 38 -1.49 8.74 -8.27
CA ARG A 38 -0.88 9.69 -9.22
C ARG A 38 0.56 9.30 -9.58
N ALA A 39 1.37 8.93 -8.60
CA ALA A 39 2.75 8.51 -8.85
C ALA A 39 2.84 7.23 -9.70
N THR A 40 1.95 6.27 -9.46
CA THR A 40 1.97 4.96 -10.14
C THR A 40 1.11 4.92 -11.42
N THR A 41 0.39 5.98 -11.75
CA THR A 41 -0.63 6.01 -12.81
C THR A 41 -1.69 4.89 -12.65
N ARG A 42 -1.92 4.45 -11.41
CA ARG A 42 -2.93 3.44 -11.08
C ARG A 42 -4.26 4.08 -10.69
N PRO A 43 -5.39 3.39 -10.87
CA PRO A 43 -6.65 3.84 -10.31
C PRO A 43 -6.59 3.91 -8.77
N ALA A 44 -7.11 4.99 -8.18
CA ALA A 44 -7.14 5.16 -6.72
C ALA A 44 -7.81 4.00 -5.99
N GLN A 45 -8.91 3.47 -6.53
CA GLN A 45 -9.61 2.31 -5.97
C GLN A 45 -8.73 1.05 -5.91
N ALA A 46 -7.83 0.85 -6.88
CA ALA A 46 -6.93 -0.30 -6.88
C ALA A 46 -5.85 -0.14 -5.80
N VAL A 47 -5.34 1.07 -5.61
CA VAL A 47 -4.39 1.40 -4.53
C VAL A 47 -5.05 1.26 -3.17
N GLU A 48 -6.28 1.75 -3.01
CA GLU A 48 -7.06 1.62 -1.78
C GLU A 48 -7.31 0.16 -1.41
N ALA A 49 -7.75 -0.67 -2.37
CA ALA A 49 -7.95 -2.10 -2.14
C ALA A 49 -6.66 -2.80 -1.68
N LEU A 50 -5.51 -2.40 -2.21
CA LEU A 50 -4.23 -2.98 -1.84
C LEU A 50 -3.77 -2.54 -0.43
N LEU A 51 -3.84 -1.23 -0.14
CA LEU A 51 -3.38 -0.64 1.13
C LEU A 51 -4.36 -0.79 2.30
N TYR A 52 -5.67 -0.87 2.02
CA TYR A 52 -6.73 -0.82 3.04
C TYR A 52 -7.85 -1.85 2.85
N GLY A 53 -7.70 -2.77 1.89
CA GLY A 53 -8.72 -3.79 1.60
C GLY A 53 -8.84 -4.89 2.66
N PRO A 54 -9.75 -5.86 2.44
CA PRO A 54 -9.97 -6.96 3.37
C PRO A 54 -8.68 -7.78 3.60
N PRO A 55 -8.52 -8.40 4.78
CA PRO A 55 -7.35 -9.22 5.07
C PRO A 55 -7.40 -10.53 4.26
N PRO A 56 -6.23 -11.07 3.84
CA PRO A 56 -6.15 -12.40 3.28
C PRO A 56 -6.56 -13.45 4.33
N THR A 57 -7.10 -14.57 3.86
CA THR A 57 -7.59 -15.66 4.71
C THR A 57 -6.63 -16.85 4.76
N ASP A 58 -5.56 -16.84 3.96
CA ASP A 58 -4.58 -17.91 3.86
C ASP A 58 -3.15 -17.36 3.59
N ASP A 59 -2.15 -18.24 3.70
CA ASP A 59 -0.74 -17.91 3.46
C ASP A 59 -0.50 -17.45 2.02
N ARG A 60 -1.21 -18.04 1.04
CA ARG A 60 -1.06 -17.70 -0.38
C ARG A 60 -1.49 -16.26 -0.66
N GLY A 61 -2.65 -15.86 -0.13
CA GLY A 61 -3.16 -14.50 -0.20
C GLY A 61 -2.26 -13.52 0.53
N LEU A 62 -1.70 -13.90 1.69
CA LEU A 62 -0.74 -13.06 2.41
C LEU A 62 0.56 -12.86 1.60
N ALA A 63 1.09 -13.92 1.00
CA ALA A 63 2.28 -13.83 0.16
C ALA A 63 2.03 -13.01 -1.12
N GLN A 64 0.84 -13.13 -1.72
CA GLN A 64 0.45 -12.31 -2.87
C GLN A 64 0.36 -10.84 -2.50
N LEU A 65 -0.31 -10.52 -1.38
CA LEU A 65 -0.38 -9.16 -0.86
C LEU A 65 1.01 -8.55 -0.65
N ALA A 66 1.95 -9.31 -0.08
CA ALA A 66 3.31 -8.84 0.13
C ALA A 66 4.02 -8.47 -1.19
N ARG A 67 3.88 -9.31 -2.23
CA ARG A 67 4.43 -9.04 -3.56
C ARG A 67 3.80 -7.83 -4.23
N ASP A 68 2.48 -7.70 -4.13
CA ASP A 68 1.76 -6.59 -4.75
C ASP A 68 2.14 -5.25 -4.10
N LEU A 69 2.32 -5.24 -2.77
CA LEU A 69 2.82 -4.06 -2.04
C LEU A 69 4.26 -3.70 -2.43
N ASP A 70 5.17 -4.67 -2.49
CA ASP A 70 6.56 -4.43 -2.90
C ASP A 70 6.65 -3.87 -4.33
N HIS A 71 5.79 -4.38 -5.22
CA HIS A 71 5.69 -3.88 -6.58
C HIS A 71 5.15 -2.45 -6.66
N LEU A 72 4.10 -2.13 -5.88
CA LEU A 72 3.58 -0.77 -5.76
C LEU A 72 4.65 0.20 -5.25
N GLU A 73 5.41 -0.20 -4.24
CA GLU A 73 6.51 0.61 -3.69
C GLU A 73 7.64 0.81 -4.71
N SER A 74 7.96 -0.22 -5.49
CA SER A 74 8.95 -0.15 -6.56
C SER A 74 8.55 0.82 -7.66
N GLU A 75 7.26 0.91 -8.01
CA GLU A 75 6.76 1.89 -8.98
C GLU A 75 6.88 3.32 -8.44
N VAL A 76 6.48 3.57 -7.18
CA VAL A 76 6.66 4.87 -6.49
C VAL A 76 8.13 5.27 -6.42
N HIS A 77 9.06 4.31 -6.32
CA HIS A 77 10.48 4.62 -6.29
C HIS A 77 11.02 5.15 -7.63
N ARG A 78 10.44 4.71 -8.76
CA ARG A 78 10.89 5.04 -10.12
C ARG A 78 10.39 6.41 -10.62
N THR A 79 9.43 7.00 -9.92
CA THR A 79 8.94 8.36 -10.17
C THR A 79 9.73 9.42 -9.42
#